data_AF-A0A0L6ZDW4-F1
#
_entry.id   AF-A0A0L6ZDW4-F1
#
_cell.length_a   1.000
_cell.length_b   1.000
_cell.length_c   1.000
_cell.angle_alpha   90.00
_cell.angle_beta   90.00
_cell.angle_gamma   90.00
#
_symmetry.space_group_name_H-M   'P 1'
#
loop_
_entity.id
_entity.type
_entity.pdbx_description
1 polymer ?
#
loop_
_entity_poly.entity_id
_entity_poly.type
_entity_poly.pdbx_seq_one_letter_code
_entity_poly.pdbx_strand_id
1 'polypeptide(L)'
;MGLKAKITNYYTNSYMKKYGDRITQAQGKVISVKIEEKPILWIFHKLTVTILIKPERSKNIIKCVYRKNKWFKKPEFIPVAQGHSIVVQGLKGLKTKGHGESIDVMNVINMTNRKQLVPLEDDVIKKIQQGQKIKYR
;
A
#
# COMPACT_ATOMS: atom_id res chain seq x y z
N MET A 1 26.37 18.63 -3.05
CA MET A 1 25.06 18.18 -2.52
C MET A 1 24.78 18.88 -1.21
N GLY A 2 23.70 19.66 -1.12
CA GLY A 2 23.32 20.38 0.10
C GLY A 2 22.97 19.45 1.27
N LEU A 3 22.99 19.97 2.51
CA LEU A 3 22.72 19.21 3.74
C LEU A 3 21.38 18.45 3.68
N LYS A 4 20.33 19.08 3.14
CA LYS A 4 19.02 18.43 2.92
C LYS A 4 19.13 17.20 2.01
N ALA A 5 19.86 17.32 0.90
CA ALA A 5 20.04 16.20 -0.03
C ALA A 5 20.83 15.04 0.59
N LYS A 6 21.86 15.33 1.40
CA LYS A 6 22.63 14.29 2.12
C LYS A 6 21.75 13.53 3.11
N ILE A 7 20.91 14.24 3.86
CA ILE A 7 19.99 13.65 4.83
C ILE A 7 18.95 12.77 4.12
N THR A 8 18.30 13.28 3.06
CA THR A 8 17.33 12.50 2.26
C THR A 8 17.98 11.26 1.66
N ASN A 9 19.16 11.37 1.06
CA ASN A 9 19.86 10.24 0.46
C ASN A 9 20.23 9.19 1.51
N TYR A 10 20.68 9.61 2.69
CA TYR A 10 20.98 8.69 3.79
C TYR A 10 19.75 7.90 4.22
N TYR A 11 18.61 8.57 4.41
CA TYR A 11 17.35 7.89 4.77
C TYR A 11 16.87 6.94 3.68
N THR A 12 16.91 7.37 2.42
CA THR A 12 16.51 6.53 1.27
C THR A 12 17.40 5.30 1.15
N ASN A 13 18.73 5.46 1.24
CA ASN A 13 19.67 4.36 1.10
C ASN A 13 19.55 3.37 2.26
N SER A 14 19.39 3.86 3.49
CA SER A 14 19.15 3.01 4.66
C SER A 14 17.83 2.23 4.54
N TYR A 15 16.77 2.90 4.05
CA TYR A 15 15.48 2.27 3.78
C TYR A 15 15.58 1.19 2.71
N MET A 16 16.22 1.47 1.57
CA MET A 16 16.44 0.50 0.50
C MET A 16 17.30 -0.68 0.97
N LYS A 17 18.36 -0.43 1.74
CA LYS A 17 19.19 -1.50 2.30
C LYS A 17 18.41 -2.42 3.24
N LYS A 18 17.44 -1.88 3.99
CA LYS A 18 16.66 -2.63 4.98
C LYS A 18 15.45 -3.35 4.40
N TYR A 19 14.83 -2.77 3.37
CA TYR A 19 13.53 -3.21 2.86
C TYR A 19 13.52 -3.55 1.36
N GLY A 20 14.58 -3.28 0.62
CA GLY A 20 14.66 -3.42 -0.84
C GLY A 20 14.11 -4.75 -1.36
N ASP A 21 14.58 -5.86 -0.82
CA ASP A 21 14.15 -7.22 -1.22
C ASP A 21 12.67 -7.54 -0.92
N ARG A 22 12.04 -6.70 -0.08
CA ARG A 22 10.66 -6.87 0.38
C ARG A 22 9.71 -5.87 -0.25
N ILE A 23 10.20 -4.81 -0.91
CA ILE A 23 9.36 -3.85 -1.62
C ILE A 23 8.64 -4.60 -2.74
N THR A 24 7.31 -4.50 -2.73
CA THR A 24 6.47 -5.20 -3.70
C THR A 24 5.31 -4.33 -4.10
N GLN A 25 4.85 -4.54 -5.34
CA GLN A 25 3.68 -3.91 -5.89
C GLN A 25 2.72 -4.99 -6.38
N ALA A 26 1.49 -4.94 -5.91
CA ALA A 26 0.42 -5.82 -6.36
C ALA A 26 -0.68 -4.96 -6.99
N GLN A 27 -1.19 -5.41 -8.13
CA GLN A 27 -2.31 -4.77 -8.81
C GLN A 27 -3.40 -5.79 -9.08
N GLY A 28 -4.65 -5.43 -8.81
CA GLY A 28 -5.78 -6.30 -9.09
C GLY A 28 -7.11 -5.75 -8.63
N LYS A 29 -8.13 -6.61 -8.71
CA LYS A 29 -9.49 -6.31 -8.25
C LYS A 29 -9.67 -6.70 -6.79
N VAL A 30 -10.36 -5.87 -6.04
CA VAL A 30 -10.71 -6.12 -4.64
C VAL A 30 -11.80 -7.18 -4.57
N ILE A 31 -11.54 -8.25 -3.82
CA ILE A 31 -12.53 -9.29 -3.51
C ILE A 31 -13.28 -8.92 -2.24
N SER A 32 -12.55 -8.53 -1.20
CA SER A 32 -13.15 -8.16 0.08
C SER A 32 -12.32 -7.10 0.80
N VAL A 33 -13.01 -6.31 1.62
CA VAL A 33 -12.43 -5.27 2.46
C VAL A 33 -12.98 -5.45 3.87
N LYS A 34 -12.09 -5.49 4.85
CA LYS A 34 -12.43 -5.46 6.26
C LYS A 34 -11.74 -4.28 6.91
N ILE A 35 -12.52 -3.36 7.47
CA ILE A 35 -12.03 -2.18 8.18
C ILE A 35 -12.28 -2.41 9.67
N GLU A 36 -11.21 -2.39 10.46
CA GLU A 36 -11.26 -2.52 11.91
C GLU A 36 -10.71 -1.25 12.55
N GLU A 37 -11.55 -0.54 13.28
CA GLU A 37 -11.19 0.64 14.06
C GLU A 37 -11.28 0.30 15.55
N LYS A 38 -10.17 0.51 16.27
CA LYS A 38 -10.11 0.29 17.71
C LYS A 38 -9.63 1.57 18.41
N PRO A 39 -10.49 2.22 19.21
CA PRO A 39 -10.05 3.25 20.14
C PRO A 39 -9.42 2.58 21.38
N ILE A 40 -8.28 3.09 21.83
CA ILE A 40 -7.62 2.69 23.08
C ILE A 40 -7.46 3.95 23.92
N LEU A 41 -7.95 3.91 25.18
CA LEU A 41 -7.83 5.03 26.13
C LEU A 41 -8.31 6.38 25.55
N TRP A 42 -9.33 6.35 24.67
CA TRP A 42 -9.94 7.48 23.97
C TRP A 42 -9.03 8.30 23.02
N ILE A 43 -7.72 8.32 23.25
CA ILE A 43 -6.74 9.18 22.58
C ILE A 43 -5.95 8.43 21.49
N PHE A 44 -5.86 7.10 21.61
CA PHE A 44 -5.16 6.28 20.63
C PHE A 44 -6.15 5.63 19.66
N HIS A 45 -6.04 5.99 18.39
CA HIS A 45 -6.83 5.37 17.33
C HIS A 45 -5.96 4.42 16.54
N LYS A 46 -6.32 3.13 16.56
CA LYS A 46 -5.74 2.10 15.70
C LYS A 46 -6.71 1.77 14.59
N LEU A 47 -6.24 1.90 13.36
CA LEU A 47 -6.95 1.47 12.16
C LEU A 47 -6.19 0.33 11.52
N THR A 48 -6.89 -0.79 11.34
CA THR A 48 -6.40 -1.94 10.59
C THR A 48 -7.34 -2.21 9.43
N VAL A 49 -6.85 -2.08 8.20
CA VAL A 49 -7.62 -2.41 7.00
C VAL A 49 -7.02 -3.65 6.36
N THR A 50 -7.82 -4.69 6.21
CA THR A 50 -7.45 -5.91 5.49
C THR A 50 -8.16 -5.93 4.15
N ILE A 51 -7.41 -6.03 3.06
CA ILE A 51 -7.91 -6.07 1.70
C ILE A 51 -7.46 -7.38 1.07
N LEU A 52 -8.39 -8.13 0.47
CA LEU A 52 -8.07 -9.27 -0.37
C LEU A 52 -8.14 -8.86 -1.82
N ILE A 53 -7.06 -9.10 -2.56
CA ILE A 53 -6.92 -8.69 -3.96
C ILE A 53 -6.75 -9.92 -4.82
N LYS A 54 -7.48 -9.98 -5.92
CA LYS A 54 -7.22 -10.89 -7.03
C LYS A 54 -6.41 -10.17 -8.09
N PRO A 55 -5.13 -10.51 -8.28
CA PRO A 55 -4.31 -9.95 -9.34
C PRO A 55 -4.87 -10.28 -10.71
N GLU A 56 -4.68 -9.39 -11.68
CA GLU A 56 -5.12 -9.65 -13.06
C GLU A 56 -4.28 -10.74 -13.73
N ARG A 57 -2.99 -10.82 -13.38
CA ARG A 57 -2.01 -11.74 -13.98
C ARG A 57 -1.92 -13.10 -13.30
N SER A 58 -2.57 -13.31 -12.15
CA SER A 58 -2.46 -14.57 -11.40
C SER A 58 -3.77 -14.95 -10.72
N LYS A 59 -3.98 -16.25 -10.51
CA LYS A 59 -5.16 -16.77 -9.79
C LYS A 59 -5.03 -16.64 -8.27
N ASN A 60 -3.85 -16.29 -7.76
CA ASN A 60 -3.56 -16.31 -6.33
C ASN A 60 -4.14 -15.07 -5.63
N ILE A 61 -4.84 -15.26 -4.53
CA ILE A 61 -5.42 -14.16 -3.74
C ILE A 61 -4.35 -13.60 -2.82
N ILE A 62 -4.12 -12.30 -2.91
CA ILE A 62 -3.11 -11.62 -2.09
C ILE A 62 -3.80 -10.90 -0.93
N LYS A 63 -3.37 -11.21 0.29
CA LYS A 63 -3.80 -10.51 1.50
C LYS A 63 -2.96 -9.26 1.72
N CYS A 64 -3.59 -8.10 1.71
CA CYS A 64 -2.96 -6.82 1.98
C CYS A 64 -3.47 -6.28 3.31
N VAL A 65 -2.55 -5.83 4.18
CA VAL A 65 -2.88 -5.33 5.51
C VAL A 65 -2.30 -3.94 5.68
N TYR A 66 -3.16 -2.96 5.90
CA TYR A 66 -2.79 -1.60 6.27
C TYR A 66 -2.97 -1.44 7.78
N ARG A 67 -1.94 -0.93 8.46
CA ARG A 67 -1.99 -0.63 9.89
C ARG A 67 -1.53 0.80 10.10
N LYS A 68 -2.38 1.62 10.70
CA LYS A 68 -2.03 3.00 11.06
C LYS A 68 -2.50 3.31 12.46
N ASN A 69 -1.57 3.83 13.25
CA ASN A 69 -1.85 4.34 14.58
C ASN A 69 -1.65 5.85 14.53
N LYS A 70 -2.62 6.60 15.04
CA LYS A 70 -2.50 8.04 15.25
C LYS A 70 -2.89 8.39 16.68
N TRP A 71 -2.24 9.43 17.17
CA TRP A 71 -2.54 10.06 18.44
C TRP A 71 -3.51 11.21 18.18
N PHE A 72 -4.57 11.32 18.99
CA PHE A 72 -5.65 12.32 18.93
C PHE A 72 -6.55 12.35 17.69
N LYS A 73 -6.00 12.20 16.48
CA LYS A 73 -6.77 12.24 15.24
C LYS A 73 -7.08 10.84 14.75
N LYS A 74 -8.33 10.58 14.38
CA LYS A 74 -8.71 9.33 13.71
C LYS A 74 -7.92 9.20 12.39
N PRO A 75 -7.23 8.07 12.16
CA PRO A 75 -6.64 7.80 10.86
C PRO A 75 -7.75 7.52 9.85
N GLU A 76 -7.66 8.15 8.69
CA GLU A 76 -8.58 7.91 7.58
C GLU A 76 -7.96 6.93 6.58
N PHE A 77 -8.83 6.19 5.90
CA PHE A 77 -8.45 5.34 4.78
C PHE A 77 -9.24 5.76 3.54
N ILE A 78 -8.67 5.51 2.36
CA ILE A 78 -9.38 5.75 1.11
C ILE A 78 -10.60 4.85 0.98
N PRO A 79 -11.68 5.30 0.30
CA PRO A 79 -12.81 4.45 0.04
C PRO A 79 -12.42 3.33 -0.94
N VAL A 80 -12.53 2.09 -0.48
CA VAL A 80 -12.31 0.87 -1.25
C VAL A 80 -13.52 -0.04 -1.06
N ALA A 81 -14.08 -0.50 -2.17
CA ALA A 81 -15.19 -1.43 -2.20
C ALA A 81 -14.82 -2.65 -3.05
N GLN A 82 -15.61 -3.71 -2.91
CA GLN A 82 -15.49 -4.89 -3.76
C GLN A 82 -15.61 -4.51 -5.25
N GLY A 83 -14.78 -5.12 -6.08
CA GLY A 83 -14.72 -4.87 -7.52
C GLY A 83 -13.85 -3.68 -7.94
N HIS A 84 -13.43 -2.80 -7.01
CA HIS A 84 -12.50 -1.72 -7.34
C HIS A 84 -11.16 -2.28 -7.83
N SER A 85 -10.59 -1.63 -8.86
CA SER A 85 -9.23 -1.90 -9.31
C SER A 85 -8.26 -1.05 -8.50
N ILE A 86 -7.33 -1.69 -7.80
CA ILE A 86 -6.37 -1.01 -6.95
C ILE A 86 -4.95 -1.46 -7.24
N VAL A 87 -4.02 -0.54 -6.99
CA VAL A 87 -2.58 -0.76 -6.96
C VAL A 87 -2.13 -0.59 -5.52
N VAL A 88 -1.59 -1.65 -4.94
CA VAL A 88 -1.02 -1.66 -3.61
C VAL A 88 0.49 -1.67 -3.72
N GLN A 89 1.12 -0.75 -3.01
CA GLN A 89 2.57 -0.69 -2.82
C GLN A 89 2.86 -0.93 -1.35
N GLY A 90 3.76 -1.86 -1.07
CA GLY A 90 4.01 -2.25 0.29
C GLY A 90 5.21 -3.15 0.44
N LEU A 91 5.30 -3.75 1.62
CA LEU A 91 6.38 -4.65 1.99
C LEU A 91 5.82 -6.07 2.17
N LYS A 92 6.45 -7.06 1.56
CA LYS A 92 6.14 -8.46 1.84
C LYS A 92 6.42 -8.76 3.31
N GLY A 93 5.47 -9.39 4.01
CA GLY A 93 5.62 -9.73 5.43
C GLY A 93 6.81 -10.66 5.70
N LEU A 94 7.39 -10.54 6.89
CA LEU A 94 8.46 -11.44 7.32
C LEU A 94 7.90 -12.85 7.55
N LYS A 95 8.51 -13.86 6.91
CA LYS A 95 8.13 -15.27 7.08
C LYS A 95 8.16 -15.71 8.55
N THR A 96 9.08 -15.17 9.34
CA THR A 96 9.30 -15.49 10.76
C THR A 96 8.14 -15.11 11.70
N LYS A 97 7.17 -14.30 11.27
CA LYS A 97 6.01 -13.90 12.10
C LYS A 97 4.66 -14.46 11.60
N GLY A 98 4.67 -15.52 10.79
CA GLY A 98 3.44 -16.11 10.24
C GLY A 98 2.68 -15.20 9.25
N HIS A 99 3.34 -14.14 8.78
CA HIS A 99 2.77 -13.13 7.87
C HIS A 99 3.42 -13.14 6.49
N GLY A 100 4.16 -14.21 6.14
CA GLY A 100 4.97 -14.30 4.92
C GLY A 100 4.19 -14.16 3.61
N GLU A 101 2.88 -14.38 3.64
CA GLU A 101 1.97 -14.30 2.50
C GLU A 101 1.19 -12.98 2.42
N SER A 102 1.28 -12.13 3.45
CA SER A 102 0.62 -10.83 3.45
C SER A 102 1.55 -9.70 3.03
N ILE A 103 0.98 -8.70 2.36
CA ILE A 103 1.65 -7.44 2.04
C ILE A 103 1.26 -6.40 3.08
N ASP A 104 2.24 -5.87 3.80
CA ASP A 104 2.06 -4.70 4.66
C ASP A 104 1.99 -3.45 3.78
N VAL A 105 0.80 -2.84 3.74
CA VAL A 105 0.47 -1.74 2.84
C VAL A 105 1.12 -0.45 3.30
N MET A 106 1.85 0.22 2.39
CA MET A 106 2.38 1.56 2.61
C MET A 106 1.59 2.62 1.84
N ASN A 107 1.22 2.30 0.60
CA ASN A 107 0.39 3.15 -0.24
C ASN A 107 -0.63 2.32 -1.00
N VAL A 108 -1.79 2.92 -1.27
CA VAL A 108 -2.84 2.35 -2.11
C VAL A 108 -3.33 3.44 -3.06
N ILE A 109 -3.41 3.06 -4.33
CA ILE A 109 -4.00 3.88 -5.39
C ILE A 109 -5.23 3.14 -5.86
N ASN A 110 -6.39 3.79 -5.75
CA ASN A 110 -7.62 3.26 -6.31
C ASN A 110 -7.80 3.81 -7.73
N MET A 111 -7.70 2.92 -8.71
CA MET A 111 -7.79 3.26 -10.12
C MET A 111 -9.23 3.52 -10.57
N THR A 112 -10.21 2.96 -9.86
CA THR A 112 -11.64 3.12 -10.16
C THR A 112 -12.13 4.51 -9.80
N ASN A 113 -11.81 5.01 -8.60
CA ASN A 113 -12.28 6.31 -8.12
C ASN A 113 -11.19 7.40 -8.05
N ARG A 114 -9.98 7.08 -8.53
CA ARG A 114 -8.81 7.98 -8.59
C ARG A 114 -8.36 8.55 -7.24
N LYS A 115 -8.75 7.92 -6.12
CA LYS A 115 -8.31 8.32 -4.78
C LYS A 115 -7.02 7.62 -4.39
N GLN A 116 -6.20 8.32 -3.62
CA GLN A 116 -4.89 7.86 -3.18
C GLN A 116 -4.75 7.99 -1.68
N LEU A 117 -4.08 7.01 -1.06
CA LEU A 117 -3.82 7.04 0.37
C LEU A 117 -2.66 7.98 0.72
N VAL A 118 -1.62 7.96 -0.10
CA VAL A 118 -0.53 8.93 -0.07
C VAL A 118 -0.56 9.68 -1.39
N PRO A 119 -0.73 11.01 -1.39
CA PRO A 119 -0.76 11.79 -2.63
C PRO A 119 0.61 11.66 -3.30
N LEU A 120 0.61 11.10 -4.51
CA LEU A 120 1.77 11.08 -5.39
C LEU A 120 1.59 12.18 -6.44
N GLU A 121 2.70 12.73 -6.94
CA GLU A 121 2.67 13.66 -8.08
C GLU A 121 1.98 13.00 -9.29
N ASP A 122 1.16 13.77 -10.02
CA ASP A 122 0.28 13.27 -11.08
C ASP A 122 1.02 12.53 -12.21
N ASP A 123 2.28 12.88 -12.45
CA ASP A 123 3.12 12.25 -13.47
C ASP A 123 3.51 10.81 -13.14
N VAL A 124 3.56 10.45 -11.86
CA VAL A 124 3.80 9.06 -11.41
C VAL A 124 2.59 8.18 -11.71
N ILE A 125 1.37 8.74 -11.58
CA ILE A 125 0.12 8.04 -11.85
C ILE A 125 0.00 7.66 -13.32
N LYS A 126 0.34 8.60 -14.22
CA LYS A 126 0.32 8.38 -15.67
C LYS A 126 1.27 7.26 -16.09
N LYS A 127 2.46 7.16 -15.48
CA LYS A 127 3.42 6.08 -15.76
C LYS A 127 2.91 4.71 -15.33
N ILE A 128 2.27 4.63 -14.15
CA ILE A 128 1.65 3.37 -13.66
C ILE A 128 0.54 2.90 -14.61
N GLN A 129 -0.24 3.83 -15.18
CA GLN A 129 -1.27 3.52 -16.17
C GLN A 129 -0.69 3.12 -17.54
N GLN A 130 0.36 3.78 -18.00
CA GLN A 130 0.99 3.48 -19.29
C GLN A 130 1.68 2.11 -19.33
N GLY A 131 2.20 1.63 -18.19
CA GLY A 131 2.71 0.26 -18.07
C GLY A 131 1.65 -0.82 -18.36
N GLN A 132 0.35 -0.49 -18.31
CA GLN A 132 -0.76 -1.38 -18.69
C GLN A 132 -0.93 -1.50 -20.22
N LYS A 133 -0.39 -0.55 -21.01
CA LYS A 133 -0.58 -0.48 -22.47
C LYS A 133 0.47 -1.22 -23.29
N ILE A 134 1.36 -2.00 -22.67
CA ILE A 134 2.24 -2.91 -23.43
C ILE A 134 1.36 -4.06 -23.94
N LYS A 135 0.66 -3.78 -25.05
CA LYS A 135 -0.01 -4.76 -25.90
C LYS A 135 1.05 -5.73 -26.41
N TYR A 136 0.80 -7.02 -26.21
CA TYR A 136 1.47 -8.06 -26.97
C TYR A 136 1.28 -7.76 -28.46
N ARG A 137 2.39 -7.67 -29.18
CA ARG A 137 2.43 -7.75 -30.63
C ARG A 137 2.82 -9.17 -31.00
#